data_AF-A0A7V6I2E6-F1
#
_entry.id   AF-A0A7V6I2E6-F1
#
_cell.length_a   1.000
_cell.length_b   1.000
_cell.length_c   1.000
_cell.angle_alpha   90.00
_cell.angle_beta   90.00
_cell.angle_gamma   90.00
#
_symmetry.space_group_name_H-M   'P 1'
#
loop_
_entity.id
_entity.type
_entity.pdbx_description
1 polymer ?
#
loop_
_entity_poly.entity_id
_entity_poly.type
_entity_poly.pdbx_seq_one_letter_code
_entity_poly.pdbx_strand_id
1 'polypeptide(L)'
;MKTNKDDLELHKAFEIILSIENFSDYISDIAELIYKNELSSESLNDILKEYKINRIQDINEELLDLIIVYINFVLKDHSISFNEKTNIGQLKKYFKIKEGDFYKKKYNEIEEILHRQFERLYADNFINGDEDTHINHLQDIFDLSYDQFDEFKAKEVRRALNEGANISDLSTAKYPKAFKIIENETNRIVSPKNKKFDSDQR
;
A
#
# COMPACT_ATOMS: atom_id res chain seq x y z
N MET A 1 -7.55 4.94 34.49
CA MET A 1 -7.34 4.88 33.02
C MET A 1 -7.20 3.41 32.66
N LYS A 2 -8.05 2.90 31.76
CA LYS A 2 -7.90 1.53 31.25
C LYS A 2 -6.87 1.58 30.13
N THR A 3 -5.63 1.18 30.41
CA THR A 3 -4.68 0.78 29.37
C THR A 3 -5.29 -0.43 28.66
N ASN A 4 -5.70 -0.23 27.41
CA ASN A 4 -6.27 -1.28 26.59
C ASN A 4 -5.16 -2.30 26.33
N LYS A 5 -5.55 -3.58 26.28
CA LYS A 5 -4.62 -4.69 26.01
C LYS A 5 -3.90 -4.55 24.64
N ASP A 6 -4.40 -3.64 23.81
CA ASP A 6 -3.99 -3.33 22.44
C ASP A 6 -2.73 -2.41 22.35
N ASP A 7 -2.44 -1.62 23.39
CA ASP A 7 -1.23 -0.76 23.45
C ASP A 7 0.08 -1.61 23.50
N LEU A 8 -0.05 -2.88 23.88
CA LEU A 8 1.09 -3.78 24.07
C LEU A 8 1.81 -4.11 22.75
N GLU A 9 1.16 -4.00 21.60
CA GLU A 9 1.77 -4.29 20.29
C GLU A 9 2.58 -3.12 19.74
N LEU A 10 2.07 -1.88 19.87
CA LEU A 10 2.75 -0.68 19.37
C LEU A 10 4.03 -0.40 20.18
N HIS A 11 3.94 -0.43 21.50
CA HIS A 11 5.07 -0.07 22.37
C HIS A 11 6.22 -1.07 22.24
N LYS A 12 5.90 -2.36 22.16
CA LYS A 12 6.92 -3.40 21.92
C LYS A 12 7.55 -3.27 20.54
N ALA A 13 6.79 -2.91 19.51
CA ALA A 13 7.37 -2.65 18.19
C ALA A 13 8.37 -1.50 18.27
N PHE A 14 8.01 -0.41 18.95
CA PHE A 14 8.88 0.77 19.09
C PHE A 14 10.07 0.54 20.02
N GLU A 15 9.96 -0.34 21.02
CA GLU A 15 11.10 -0.82 21.81
C GLU A 15 12.16 -1.46 20.91
N ILE A 16 11.73 -2.36 20.02
CA ILE A 16 12.63 -3.05 19.09
C ILE A 16 13.18 -2.06 18.07
N ILE A 17 12.33 -1.22 17.48
CA ILE A 17 12.73 -0.22 16.46
C ILE A 17 13.80 0.72 17.02
N LEU A 18 13.61 1.27 18.23
CA LEU A 18 14.59 2.14 18.89
C LEU A 18 15.92 1.43 19.19
N SER A 19 15.93 0.11 19.29
CA SER A 19 17.15 -0.67 19.55
C SER A 19 17.98 -0.99 18.31
N ILE A 20 17.39 -0.89 17.10
CA ILE A 20 18.03 -1.31 15.85
C ILE A 20 18.21 -0.17 14.83
N GLU A 21 17.34 0.82 14.85
CA GLU A 21 17.38 1.94 13.91
C GLU A 21 18.12 3.14 14.50
N ASN A 22 18.77 3.91 13.63
CA ASN A 22 19.38 5.18 14.00
C ASN A 22 18.59 6.32 13.34
N PHE A 23 17.83 7.06 14.14
CA PHE A 23 17.12 8.24 13.69
C PHE A 23 17.85 9.51 14.12
N SER A 24 17.41 10.66 13.59
CA SER A 24 17.77 11.95 14.15
C SER A 24 17.25 12.07 15.59
N ASP A 25 17.90 12.89 16.40
CA ASP A 25 17.57 13.03 17.83
C ASP A 25 16.08 13.32 18.06
N TYR A 26 15.50 14.26 17.31
CA TYR A 26 14.09 14.62 17.44
C TYR A 26 13.12 13.50 17.01
N ILE A 27 13.49 12.66 16.03
CA ILE A 27 12.68 11.49 15.66
C ILE A 27 12.81 10.39 16.72
N SER A 28 14.02 10.21 17.28
CA SER A 28 14.25 9.27 18.37
C SER A 28 13.40 9.63 19.58
N ASP A 29 13.32 10.91 19.94
CA ASP A 29 12.48 11.37 21.05
C ASP A 29 10.98 11.17 20.76
N ILE A 30 10.54 11.39 19.52
CA ILE A 30 9.15 11.10 19.11
C ILE A 30 8.86 9.59 19.20
N ALA A 31 9.78 8.76 18.72
CA ALA A 31 9.68 7.31 18.82
C ALA A 31 9.68 6.85 20.29
N GLU A 32 10.43 7.52 21.16
CA GLU A 32 10.44 7.26 22.60
C GLU A 32 9.10 7.62 23.25
N LEU A 33 8.44 8.71 22.85
CA LEU A 33 7.08 9.03 23.29
C LEU A 33 6.09 7.93 22.88
N ILE A 34 6.24 7.35 21.68
CA ILE A 34 5.41 6.23 21.25
C ILE A 34 5.66 5.04 22.16
N TYR A 35 6.92 4.61 22.31
CA TYR A 35 7.32 3.50 23.18
C TYR A 35 6.79 3.63 24.62
N LYS A 36 6.82 4.85 25.20
CA LYS A 36 6.34 5.12 26.56
C LYS A 36 4.82 5.26 26.70
N ASN A 37 4.07 5.20 25.59
CA ASN A 37 2.64 5.53 25.54
C ASN A 37 2.32 6.99 25.92
N GLU A 38 3.24 7.91 25.64
CA GLU A 38 3.15 9.31 26.02
C GLU A 38 2.93 10.23 24.81
N LEU A 39 2.69 9.66 23.62
CA LEU A 39 2.42 10.43 22.41
C LEU A 39 1.09 11.17 22.52
N SER A 40 1.18 12.50 22.56
CA SER A 40 0.05 13.41 22.51
C SER A 40 0.41 14.64 21.68
N SER A 41 -0.58 15.44 21.31
CA SER A 41 -0.32 16.72 20.62
C SER A 41 0.54 17.66 21.46
N GLU A 42 0.46 17.57 22.79
CA GLU A 42 1.22 18.41 23.72
C GLU A 42 2.68 17.96 23.78
N SER A 43 2.93 16.69 24.05
CA SER A 43 4.29 16.14 24.10
C SER A 43 5.01 16.24 22.76
N LEU A 44 4.30 16.03 21.64
CA LEU A 44 4.87 16.26 20.30
C LEU A 44 5.27 17.72 20.10
N ASN A 45 4.42 18.68 20.48
CA ASN A 45 4.74 20.10 20.36
C ASN A 45 5.93 20.51 21.23
N ASP A 46 6.13 19.86 22.37
CA ASP A 46 7.24 20.17 23.26
C ASP A 46 8.58 19.71 22.66
N ILE A 47 8.63 18.52 22.04
CA ILE A 47 9.79 18.10 21.23
C ILE A 47 10.05 19.10 20.10
N LEU A 48 9.01 19.48 19.33
CA LEU A 48 9.21 20.42 18.21
C LEU A 48 9.81 21.76 18.69
N LYS A 49 9.38 22.28 19.85
CA LYS A 49 9.95 23.50 20.44
C LYS A 49 11.39 23.31 20.87
N GLU A 50 11.71 22.19 21.52
CA GLU A 50 13.06 21.86 21.98
C GLU A 50 14.07 21.89 20.83
N TYR A 51 13.70 21.27 19.70
CA TYR A 51 14.52 21.22 18.49
C TYR A 51 14.32 22.40 17.54
N LYS A 52 13.56 23.43 17.94
CA LYS A 52 13.26 24.63 17.14
C LYS A 52 12.64 24.34 15.77
N ILE A 53 11.85 23.28 15.69
CA ILE A 53 11.04 22.92 14.52
C ILE A 53 9.72 23.68 14.62
N ASN A 54 9.40 24.49 13.59
CA ASN A 54 8.23 25.35 13.63
C ASN A 54 6.93 24.57 13.41
N ARG A 55 6.97 23.57 12.54
CA ARG A 55 5.80 22.78 12.15
C ARG A 55 6.19 21.33 11.98
N ILE A 56 5.30 20.42 12.39
CA ILE A 56 5.49 18.96 12.18
C ILE A 56 5.71 18.61 10.70
N GLN A 57 5.14 19.40 9.78
CA GLN A 57 5.34 19.21 8.34
C GLN A 57 6.77 19.46 7.86
N ASP A 58 7.56 20.21 8.63
CA ASP A 58 8.95 20.52 8.29
C ASP A 58 9.85 19.28 8.40
N ILE A 59 9.41 18.25 9.14
CA ILE A 59 10.09 16.95 9.31
C ILE A 59 9.26 15.79 8.76
N ASN A 60 8.39 16.06 7.78
CA ASN A 60 7.44 15.08 7.28
C ASN A 60 8.10 13.87 6.59
N GLU A 61 9.25 14.06 5.94
CA GLU A 61 9.95 12.95 5.27
C GLU A 61 10.52 11.96 6.27
N GLU A 62 11.11 12.45 7.35
CA GLU A 62 11.66 11.63 8.43
C GLU A 62 10.55 10.92 9.24
N LEU A 63 9.38 11.55 9.38
CA LEU A 63 8.21 10.91 9.97
C LEU A 63 7.61 9.83 9.06
N LEU A 64 7.65 10.01 7.74
CA LEU A 64 7.29 8.95 6.80
C LEU A 64 8.25 7.77 6.93
N ASP A 65 9.56 8.02 7.06
CA ASP A 65 10.55 6.96 7.28
C ASP A 65 10.27 6.18 8.56
N LEU A 66 9.97 6.86 9.66
CA LEU A 66 9.58 6.21 10.92
C LEU A 66 8.35 5.30 10.75
N ILE A 67 7.33 5.77 10.03
CA ILE A 67 6.15 4.93 9.75
C ILE A 67 6.50 3.76 8.82
N ILE A 68 7.34 3.95 7.81
CA ILE A 68 7.79 2.87 6.91
C ILE A 68 8.52 1.78 7.69
N VAL A 69 9.37 2.15 8.64
CA VAL A 69 10.03 1.18 9.54
C VAL A 69 8.99 0.39 10.33
N TYR A 70 8.00 1.06 10.91
CA TYR A 70 6.93 0.38 11.65
C TYR A 70 6.08 -0.53 10.75
N ILE A 71 5.73 -0.09 9.54
CA ILE A 71 5.02 -0.91 8.56
C ILE A 71 5.84 -2.15 8.18
N ASN A 72 7.14 -2.01 7.94
CA ASN A 72 8.01 -3.15 7.67
C ASN A 72 8.06 -4.13 8.84
N PHE A 73 8.02 -3.63 10.09
CA PHE A 73 7.93 -4.47 11.27
C PHE A 73 6.62 -5.29 11.29
N VAL A 74 5.48 -4.63 11.06
CA VAL A 74 4.14 -5.26 10.98
C VAL A 74 4.11 -6.33 9.89
N LEU A 75 4.61 -6.03 8.70
CA LEU A 75 4.52 -6.94 7.54
C LEU A 75 5.45 -8.18 7.62
N LYS A 76 6.24 -8.34 8.69
CA LYS A 76 7.13 -9.50 8.88
C LYS A 76 6.37 -10.82 8.93
N ASP A 77 5.20 -10.84 9.56
CA ASP A 77 4.37 -12.05 9.67
C ASP A 77 3.38 -12.21 8.52
N HIS A 78 3.43 -11.29 7.54
CA HIS A 78 2.64 -11.34 6.33
C HIS A 78 1.14 -11.13 6.53
N SER A 79 0.77 -10.59 7.69
CA SER A 79 -0.58 -10.22 8.04
C SER A 79 -0.63 -8.76 8.51
N ILE A 80 -1.83 -8.18 8.55
CA ILE A 80 -2.05 -6.85 9.14
C ILE A 80 -3.29 -6.98 10.01
N SER A 81 -3.08 -6.89 11.32
CA SER A 81 -4.16 -6.92 12.30
C SER A 81 -4.96 -5.62 12.28
N PHE A 82 -6.18 -5.65 12.80
CA PHE A 82 -6.99 -4.44 12.96
C PHE A 82 -6.30 -3.41 13.86
N ASN A 83 -5.59 -3.86 14.89
CA ASN A 83 -4.87 -2.99 15.82
C ASN A 83 -3.68 -2.32 15.12
N GLU A 84 -2.88 -3.06 14.36
CA GLU A 84 -1.75 -2.51 13.60
C GLU A 84 -2.21 -1.48 12.58
N LYS A 85 -3.28 -1.79 11.83
CA LYS A 85 -3.90 -0.83 10.91
C LYS A 85 -4.36 0.44 11.63
N THR A 86 -4.98 0.28 12.80
CA THR A 86 -5.43 1.41 13.63
C THR A 86 -4.25 2.25 14.12
N ASN A 87 -3.18 1.61 14.60
CA ASN A 87 -1.98 2.28 15.09
C ASN A 87 -1.30 3.08 13.97
N ILE A 88 -1.09 2.48 12.79
CA ILE A 88 -0.56 3.18 11.62
C ILE A 88 -1.45 4.39 11.28
N GLY A 89 -2.77 4.20 11.26
CA GLY A 89 -3.71 5.28 11.01
C GLY A 89 -3.66 6.42 12.04
N GLN A 90 -3.46 6.10 13.32
CA GLN A 90 -3.30 7.09 14.38
C GLN A 90 -1.99 7.86 14.25
N LEU A 91 -0.86 7.17 14.00
CA LEU A 91 0.44 7.81 13.79
C LEU A 91 0.39 8.79 12.61
N LYS A 92 -0.18 8.37 11.48
CA LYS A 92 -0.38 9.24 10.31
C LYS A 92 -1.16 10.51 10.67
N LYS A 93 -2.19 10.41 11.52
CA LYS A 93 -2.97 11.56 12.01
C LYS A 93 -2.14 12.49 12.90
N TYR A 94 -1.39 11.96 13.87
CA TYR A 94 -0.51 12.76 14.73
C TYR A 94 0.52 13.54 13.89
N PHE A 95 1.11 12.88 12.91
CA PHE A 95 2.14 13.45 12.04
C PHE A 95 1.60 14.29 10.89
N LYS A 96 0.27 14.38 10.77
CA LYS A 96 -0.44 15.11 9.71
C LYS A 96 -0.01 14.67 8.31
N ILE A 97 0.26 13.37 8.15
CA ILE A 97 0.52 12.72 6.87
C ILE A 97 -0.79 12.67 6.08
N LYS A 98 -0.71 13.00 4.80
CA LYS A 98 -1.85 13.09 3.89
C LYS A 98 -1.81 11.96 2.87
N GLU A 99 -2.97 11.71 2.28
CA GLU A 99 -3.10 10.78 1.16
C GLU A 99 -2.12 11.12 0.02
N GLY A 100 -1.42 10.09 -0.46
CA GLY A 100 -0.40 10.20 -1.48
C GLY A 100 0.95 10.78 -1.04
N ASP A 101 1.17 11.10 0.24
CA ASP A 101 2.49 11.55 0.72
C ASP A 101 3.55 10.44 0.56
N PHE A 102 3.20 9.19 0.89
CA PHE A 102 4.06 8.03 0.64
C PHE A 102 4.43 7.93 -0.85
N TYR A 103 3.43 7.98 -1.73
CA TYR A 103 3.65 7.90 -3.17
C TYR A 103 4.56 9.01 -3.70
N LYS A 104 4.41 10.24 -3.21
CA LYS A 104 5.16 11.40 -3.72
C LYS A 104 6.58 11.50 -3.17
N LYS A 105 6.80 11.03 -1.94
CA LYS A 105 8.05 11.30 -1.20
C LYS A 105 8.88 10.06 -0.92
N LYS A 106 8.26 8.87 -0.94
CA LYS A 106 8.86 7.59 -0.56
C LYS A 106 8.52 6.48 -1.56
N TYR A 107 8.44 6.84 -2.85
CA TYR A 107 7.99 5.94 -3.91
C TYR A 107 8.81 4.65 -3.97
N ASN A 108 10.14 4.77 -3.97
CA ASN A 108 11.03 3.63 -4.13
C ASN A 108 10.92 2.69 -2.92
N GLU A 109 10.86 3.26 -1.73
CA GLU A 109 10.76 2.52 -0.47
C GLU A 109 9.45 1.73 -0.39
N ILE A 110 8.32 2.35 -0.75
CA ILE A 110 7.04 1.64 -0.78
C ILE A 110 6.96 0.64 -1.94
N GLU A 111 7.58 0.92 -3.09
CA GLU A 111 7.65 0.00 -4.22
C GLU A 111 8.33 -1.30 -3.81
N GLU A 112 9.49 -1.21 -3.16
CA GLU A 112 10.23 -2.38 -2.69
C GLU A 112 9.42 -3.21 -1.68
N ILE A 113 8.72 -2.55 -0.75
CA ILE A 113 7.89 -3.24 0.25
C ILE A 113 6.72 -3.94 -0.41
N LEU A 114 5.96 -3.22 -1.24
CA LEU A 114 4.79 -3.74 -1.93
C LEU A 114 5.17 -4.87 -2.87
N HIS A 115 6.28 -4.74 -3.59
CA HIS A 115 6.75 -5.76 -4.51
C HIS A 115 7.01 -7.09 -3.78
N ARG A 116 7.69 -7.07 -2.61
CA ARG A 116 7.89 -8.27 -1.78
C ARG A 116 6.58 -8.91 -1.33
N GLN A 117 5.56 -8.11 -1.01
CA GLN A 117 4.25 -8.66 -0.64
C GLN A 117 3.54 -9.27 -1.85
N PHE A 118 3.57 -8.59 -3.00
CA PHE A 118 2.92 -9.07 -4.23
C PHE A 118 3.57 -10.34 -4.78
N GLU A 119 4.89 -10.48 -4.74
CA GLU A 119 5.56 -11.72 -5.16
C GLU A 119 5.02 -12.95 -4.42
N ARG A 120 4.73 -12.81 -3.12
CA ARG A 120 4.11 -13.88 -2.32
C ARG A 120 2.64 -14.08 -2.67
N LEU A 121 1.87 -13.00 -2.72
CA LEU A 121 0.41 -13.05 -2.94
C LEU A 121 0.05 -13.62 -4.31
N TYR A 122 0.84 -13.32 -5.35
CA TYR A 122 0.56 -13.80 -6.70
C TYR A 122 1.30 -15.10 -7.05
N ALA A 123 1.93 -15.78 -6.08
CA ALA A 123 2.83 -16.90 -6.34
C ALA A 123 2.13 -18.10 -7.01
N ASP A 124 0.87 -18.37 -6.66
CA ASP A 124 0.04 -19.44 -7.23
C ASP A 124 -0.91 -18.94 -8.33
N ASN A 125 -0.77 -17.66 -8.70
CA ASN A 125 -1.59 -16.97 -9.70
C ASN A 125 -3.09 -16.92 -9.37
N PHE A 126 -3.47 -17.01 -8.10
CA PHE A 126 -4.85 -16.94 -7.64
C PHE A 126 -4.94 -16.16 -6.33
N ILE A 127 -5.74 -15.07 -6.32
CA ILE A 127 -5.99 -14.29 -5.11
C ILE A 127 -7.28 -14.78 -4.45
N ASN A 128 -7.15 -15.35 -3.26
CA ASN A 128 -8.29 -15.74 -2.44
C ASN A 128 -8.83 -14.55 -1.62
N GLY A 129 -9.94 -14.76 -0.89
CA GLY A 129 -10.60 -13.67 -0.15
C GLY A 129 -9.79 -13.06 0.99
N ASP A 130 -8.95 -13.87 1.66
CA ASP A 130 -8.08 -13.38 2.74
C ASP A 130 -6.92 -12.56 2.15
N GLU A 131 -6.39 -13.00 1.00
CA GLU A 131 -5.37 -12.27 0.25
C GLU A 131 -5.91 -10.96 -0.33
N ASP A 132 -7.14 -10.96 -0.86
CA ASP A 132 -7.82 -9.74 -1.31
C ASP A 132 -7.99 -8.74 -0.17
N THR A 133 -8.37 -9.22 1.02
CA THR A 133 -8.45 -8.40 2.22
C THR A 133 -7.09 -7.82 2.60
N HIS A 134 -6.04 -8.63 2.54
CA HIS A 134 -4.68 -8.17 2.82
C HIS A 134 -4.19 -7.14 1.79
N ILE A 135 -4.50 -7.33 0.51
CA ILE A 135 -4.21 -6.37 -0.57
C ILE A 135 -4.89 -5.03 -0.30
N ASN A 136 -6.17 -5.03 0.09
CA ASN A 136 -6.89 -3.81 0.47
C ASN A 136 -6.23 -3.13 1.69
N HIS A 137 -5.76 -3.90 2.67
CA HIS A 137 -5.03 -3.36 3.81
C HIS A 137 -3.69 -2.72 3.40
N LEU A 138 -2.94 -3.34 2.49
CA LEU A 138 -1.70 -2.77 1.95
C LEU A 138 -1.96 -1.42 1.27
N GLN A 139 -3.04 -1.31 0.47
CA GLN A 139 -3.43 -0.05 -0.13
C GLN A 139 -3.73 1.03 0.93
N ASP A 140 -4.50 0.68 1.96
CA ASP A 140 -4.92 1.59 3.02
C ASP A 140 -3.76 2.10 3.89
N ILE A 141 -2.81 1.24 4.27
CA ILE A 141 -1.72 1.65 5.17
C ILE A 141 -0.78 2.67 4.51
N PHE A 142 -0.59 2.57 3.19
CA PHE A 142 0.22 3.51 2.40
C PHE A 142 -0.57 4.71 1.85
N ASP A 143 -1.88 4.82 2.14
CA ASP A 143 -2.80 5.83 1.60
C ASP A 143 -2.65 6.01 0.08
N LEU A 144 -2.67 4.89 -0.64
CA LEU A 144 -2.57 4.88 -2.10
C LEU A 144 -3.96 4.91 -2.72
N SER A 145 -4.16 5.80 -3.69
CA SER A 145 -5.35 5.73 -4.55
C SER A 145 -5.35 4.42 -5.33
N TYR A 146 -6.53 4.04 -5.82
CA TYR A 146 -6.73 2.83 -6.62
C TYR A 146 -5.74 2.75 -7.80
N ASP A 147 -5.60 3.86 -8.53
CA ASP A 147 -4.75 3.93 -9.72
C ASP A 147 -3.25 3.80 -9.37
N GLN A 148 -2.81 4.45 -8.30
CA GLN A 148 -1.42 4.35 -7.84
C GLN A 148 -1.09 2.93 -7.37
N PHE A 149 -2.04 2.28 -6.70
CA PHE A 149 -1.83 0.93 -6.19
C PHE A 149 -1.80 -0.13 -7.29
N ASP A 150 -2.68 0.00 -8.30
CA ASP A 150 -2.67 -0.84 -9.49
C ASP A 150 -1.36 -0.75 -10.28
N GLU A 151 -0.70 0.42 -10.30
CA GLU A 151 0.61 0.58 -10.92
C GLU A 151 1.67 -0.33 -10.27
N PHE A 152 1.68 -0.45 -8.95
CA PHE A 152 2.61 -1.34 -8.25
C PHE A 152 2.30 -2.83 -8.48
N LYS A 153 1.03 -3.21 -8.62
CA LYS A 153 0.64 -4.60 -8.91
C LYS A 153 0.94 -5.03 -10.35
N ALA A 154 1.09 -4.09 -11.28
CA ALA A 154 1.10 -4.35 -12.71
C ALA A 154 2.12 -5.40 -13.16
N LYS A 155 3.30 -5.44 -12.51
CA LYS A 155 4.35 -6.42 -12.81
C LYS A 155 3.88 -7.85 -12.54
N GLU A 156 3.35 -8.10 -11.34
CA GLU A 156 2.92 -9.43 -10.90
C GLU A 156 1.64 -9.88 -11.59
N VAL A 157 0.68 -8.97 -11.79
CA VAL A 157 -0.53 -9.25 -12.58
C VAL A 157 -0.15 -9.69 -14.00
N ARG A 158 0.80 -8.99 -14.65
CA ARG A 158 1.27 -9.38 -15.98
C ARG A 158 1.93 -10.75 -15.98
N ARG A 159 2.74 -11.05 -14.95
CA ARG A 159 3.39 -12.35 -14.80
C ARG A 159 2.33 -13.46 -14.69
N ALA A 160 1.36 -13.32 -13.80
CA ALA A 160 0.30 -14.30 -13.60
C ALA A 160 -0.52 -14.53 -14.88
N LEU A 161 -0.91 -13.47 -15.58
CA LEU A 161 -1.63 -13.58 -16.85
C LEU A 161 -0.81 -14.31 -17.94
N ASN A 162 0.51 -14.07 -18.02
CA ASN A 162 1.40 -14.79 -18.94
C ASN A 162 1.50 -16.29 -18.61
N GLU A 163 1.31 -16.65 -17.34
CA GLU A 163 1.28 -18.03 -16.85
C GLU A 163 -0.10 -18.70 -16.99
N GLY A 164 -1.08 -17.98 -17.55
CA GLY A 164 -2.41 -18.51 -17.86
C GLY A 164 -3.49 -18.22 -16.80
N ALA A 165 -3.21 -17.34 -15.84
CA ALA A 165 -4.20 -16.90 -14.86
C ALA A 165 -5.38 -16.20 -15.52
N ASN A 166 -6.56 -16.31 -14.90
CA ASN A 166 -7.71 -15.50 -15.27
C ASN A 166 -7.67 -14.16 -14.54
N ILE A 167 -7.94 -13.05 -15.25
CA ILE A 167 -7.89 -11.72 -14.63
C ILE A 167 -8.89 -11.57 -13.46
N SER A 168 -10.02 -12.28 -13.50
CA SER A 168 -11.02 -12.22 -12.43
C SER A 168 -10.47 -12.68 -11.08
N ASP A 169 -9.36 -13.41 -11.11
CA ASP A 169 -8.78 -14.08 -9.95
C ASP A 169 -7.58 -13.30 -9.41
N LEU A 170 -7.28 -12.10 -9.93
CA LEU A 170 -6.03 -11.37 -9.64
C LEU A 170 -6.22 -10.05 -8.86
N SER A 171 -7.41 -9.79 -8.31
CA SER A 171 -7.71 -8.56 -7.54
C SER A 171 -7.20 -7.27 -8.24
N THR A 172 -7.61 -7.08 -9.49
CA THR A 172 -7.24 -5.92 -10.32
C THR A 172 -8.46 -5.40 -11.07
N ALA A 173 -8.62 -4.08 -11.19
CA ALA A 173 -9.69 -3.48 -12.02
C ALA A 173 -9.17 -3.07 -13.39
N LYS A 174 -7.86 -3.15 -13.63
CA LYS A 174 -7.26 -2.79 -14.91
C LYS A 174 -6.44 -3.95 -15.48
N TYR A 175 -6.67 -4.22 -16.76
CA TYR A 175 -5.72 -4.96 -17.58
C TYR A 175 -4.42 -4.14 -17.68
N PRO A 176 -3.23 -4.75 -17.49
CA PRO A 176 -1.98 -4.06 -17.70
C PRO A 176 -1.90 -3.50 -19.13
N LYS A 177 -1.49 -2.23 -19.30
CA LYS A 177 -1.50 -1.51 -20.59
C LYS A 177 -0.76 -2.22 -21.74
N ALA A 178 0.13 -3.17 -21.43
CA ALA A 178 0.89 -3.96 -22.40
C ALA A 178 0.24 -5.30 -22.78
N PHE A 179 -0.84 -5.72 -22.12
CA PHE A 179 -1.64 -6.90 -22.46
C PHE A 179 -2.62 -6.54 -23.58
N LYS A 180 -2.10 -6.04 -24.72
CA LYS A 180 -2.89 -6.05 -25.95
C LYS A 180 -3.08 -7.51 -26.31
N ILE A 181 -4.31 -7.96 -26.12
CA ILE A 181 -4.83 -9.26 -26.53
C ILE A 181 -4.26 -9.56 -27.91
N ILE A 182 -3.39 -10.59 -28.00
CA ILE A 182 -3.17 -11.28 -29.27
C ILE A 182 -4.47 -12.06 -29.49
N GLU A 183 -5.49 -11.34 -29.93
CA GLU A 183 -6.76 -11.92 -30.32
C GLU A 183 -6.49 -12.57 -31.66
N ASN A 184 -6.25 -13.87 -31.63
CA ASN A 184 -5.92 -14.68 -32.78
C ASN A 184 -6.87 -14.40 -33.95
N GLU A 185 -6.32 -13.94 -35.07
CA GLU A 185 -6.94 -13.86 -36.41
C GLU A 185 -7.26 -15.24 -37.00
N THR A 186 -7.83 -16.15 -36.21
CA THR A 186 -8.26 -17.47 -36.68
C THR A 186 -9.69 -17.73 -36.27
N ASN A 187 -10.62 -17.03 -36.93
CA ASN A 187 -11.92 -17.58 -37.28
C ASN A 187 -12.36 -17.02 -38.63
N ARG A 188 -11.75 -17.56 -39.69
CA ARG A 188 -12.39 -17.65 -41.00
C ARG A 188 -13.59 -18.59 -40.89
N ILE A 189 -14.80 -18.06 -40.90
CA ILE A 189 -15.97 -18.78 -41.42
C ILE A 189 -16.79 -17.85 -42.31
N VAL A 190 -16.52 -17.98 -43.61
CA VAL A 190 -17.45 -18.00 -44.77
C VAL A 190 -18.55 -16.93 -44.87
N SER A 191 -18.37 -16.01 -45.83
CA SER A 191 -19.44 -15.21 -46.43
C SER A 191 -20.48 -16.07 -47.16
N PRO A 192 -21.77 -15.66 -47.16
CA PRO A 192 -22.63 -15.85 -48.32
C PRO A 192 -22.79 -14.54 -49.10
N LYS A 193 -22.59 -14.67 -50.41
CA LYS A 193 -22.76 -13.69 -51.47
C LYS A 193 -24.15 -13.03 -51.49
N ASN A 194 -24.14 -11.74 -51.81
CA ASN A 194 -25.06 -11.00 -52.70
C ASN A 194 -26.46 -11.59 -52.99
N LYS A 195 -27.49 -10.77 -52.74
CA LYS A 195 -28.46 -10.37 -53.77
C LYS A 195 -29.05 -8.99 -53.48
N LYS A 196 -28.66 -8.01 -54.31
CA LYS A 196 -29.42 -6.79 -54.55
C LYS A 196 -30.77 -7.17 -55.18
N PHE A 197 -31.85 -6.57 -54.72
CA PHE A 197 -33.02 -6.32 -55.54
C PHE A 197 -33.46 -4.88 -55.27
N ASP A 198 -33.01 -3.99 -56.16
CA ASP A 198 -33.76 -2.78 -56.50
C ASP A 198 -35.02 -3.23 -57.24
N SER A 199 -36.17 -2.71 -56.85
CA SER A 199 -37.34 -2.67 -57.72
C SER A 199 -38.08 -1.38 -57.45
N ASP A 200 -37.77 -0.39 -58.29
CA ASP A 200 -38.62 0.76 -58.53
C ASP A 200 -39.12 0.69 -59.98
N GLN A 201 -40.39 1.01 -60.14
CA GLN A 201 -41.12 1.38 -61.36
C GLN A 201 -41.60 0.27 -62.32
N ARG A 202 -42.92 0.03 -62.28
CA ARG A 202 -43.87 0.45 -63.32
C ARG A 202 -45.23 0.77 -62.71
#